data_AF-A0A3C0B203-F1
#
_entry.id   AF-A0A3C0B203-F1
#
_cell.length_a   1.000
_cell.length_b   1.000
_cell.length_c   1.000
_cell.angle_alpha   90.00
_cell.angle_beta   90.00
_cell.angle_gamma   90.00
#
_symmetry.space_group_name_H-M   'P 1'
#
loop_
_entity.id
_entity.type
_entity.pdbx_description
1 polymer ?
#
loop_
_entity_poly.entity_id
_entity_poly.type
_entity_poly.pdbx_seq_one_letter_code
_entity_poly.pdbx_strand_id
1 'polypeptide(L)' 'AAYKKQMFANNWAEMPQYFVTSATESTGKEEVLDYIEEVNQEVFKNNSEF' A
#
# COMPACT_ATOMS: atom_id res chain seq x y z
N ALA A 1 9.14 -10.42 -11.56
CA ALA A 1 8.33 -11.64 -11.83
C ALA A 1 8.24 -12.59 -10.62
N ALA A 2 9.30 -12.75 -9.80
CA ALA A 2 9.30 -13.66 -8.64
C ALA A 2 8.28 -13.31 -7.53
N TYR A 3 8.11 -12.02 -7.22
CA TYR A 3 7.19 -11.53 -6.17
C TYR A 3 5.73 -11.94 -6.41
N LYS A 4 5.21 -11.70 -7.62
CA LYS A 4 3.85 -12.06 -8.01
C LYS A 4 3.62 -13.58 -7.93
N LYS A 5 4.62 -14.37 -8.35
CA LYS A 5 4.54 -15.84 -8.34
C LYS A 5 4.48 -16.41 -6.92
N GLN A 6 5.21 -15.84 -5.97
CA GLN A 6 5.14 -16.26 -4.57
C GLN A 6 3.82 -15.86 -3.91
N MET A 7 3.25 -14.70 -4.24
CA MET A 7 1.96 -14.28 -3.68
C MET A 7 0.82 -15.21 -4.09
N PHE A 8 0.69 -15.54 -5.37
CA PHE A 8 -0.33 -16.50 -5.84
C PHE A 8 -0.13 -17.91 -5.26
N ALA A 9 1.13 -18.32 -5.04
CA ALA A 9 1.44 -19.60 -4.40
C ALA A 9 1.03 -19.66 -2.92
N ASN A 10 0.88 -18.50 -2.26
CA ASN A 10 0.45 -18.38 -0.87
C ASN A 10 -1.07 -18.09 -0.75
N ASN A 11 -1.87 -18.55 -1.71
CA ASN A 11 -3.34 -18.42 -1.71
C ASN A 11 -3.88 -16.99 -1.72
N TRP A 12 -3.10 -16.01 -2.18
CA TRP A 12 -3.64 -14.68 -2.43
C TRP A 12 -4.54 -14.71 -3.68
N ALA A 13 -5.80 -14.28 -3.54
CA ALA A 13 -6.77 -14.23 -4.65
C ALA A 13 -6.43 -13.12 -5.66
N GLU A 14 -5.95 -11.98 -5.16
CA GLU A 14 -5.42 -10.88 -5.96
C GLU A 14 -4.21 -10.28 -5.25
N MET A 15 -3.39 -9.53 -5.99
CA MET A 15 -2.29 -8.82 -5.36
C MET A 15 -2.85 -7.65 -4.55
N PRO A 16 -2.49 -7.53 -3.27
CA PRO A 16 -2.83 -6.35 -2.50
C PRO A 16 -2.13 -5.13 -3.12
N GLN A 17 -2.65 -3.94 -2.80
CA GLN A 17 -2.00 -2.70 -3.16
C GLN A 17 -0.54 -2.73 -2.67
N TYR A 18 0.40 -2.47 -3.59
CA TYR A 18 1.84 -2.50 -3.31
C TYR A 18 2.50 -1.32 -4.01
N PHE A 19 3.57 -0.82 -3.41
CA PHE A 19 4.32 0.32 -3.91
C PHE A 19 5.74 -0.12 -4.24
N VAL A 20 6.27 0.40 -5.35
CA VAL A 20 7.67 0.21 -5.72
C VAL A 20 8.42 1.47 -5.34
N THR A 21 9.26 1.39 -4.31
CA THR A 21 10.02 2.55 -3.82
C THR A 21 11.52 2.32 -3.90
N SER A 22 12.27 3.41 -4.02
CA SER A 22 13.74 3.41 -3.97
C SER A 22 14.20 4.50 -3.03
N ALA A 23 14.87 4.13 -1.94
CA ALA A 23 15.42 5.12 -1.00
C ALA A 23 16.55 5.95 -1.63
N THR A 24 17.31 5.34 -2.55
CA THR A 24 18.43 5.98 -3.24
C THR A 24 17.94 6.93 -4.34
N GLU A 25 16.93 6.53 -5.10
CA GLU A 25 16.39 7.33 -6.21
C GLU A 25 15.20 8.20 -5.76
N SER A 26 14.81 8.11 -4.48
CA SER A 26 13.66 8.78 -3.88
C SER A 26 12.33 8.54 -4.61
N THR A 27 12.21 7.43 -5.35
CA THR A 27 11.00 7.09 -6.12
C THR A 27 9.95 6.43 -5.23
N GLY A 28 8.68 6.69 -5.53
CA GLY A 28 7.53 6.11 -4.80
C GLY A 28 7.33 6.64 -3.38
N LYS A 29 8.13 7.62 -2.93
CA LYS A 29 7.98 8.24 -1.61
C LYS A 29 6.64 8.98 -1.48
N GLU A 30 6.30 9.81 -2.46
CA GLU A 30 5.07 10.62 -2.44
C GLU A 30 3.83 9.73 -2.48
N GLU A 31 3.77 8.78 -3.42
CA GLU A 31 2.65 7.83 -3.55
C GLU A 31 2.38 7.04 -2.25
N VAL A 32 3.44 6.65 -1.53
CA VAL A 32 3.30 5.96 -0.24
C VAL A 32 2.78 6.90 0.85
N LEU A 33 3.30 8.12 0.92
CA LEU A 33 2.89 9.09 1.94
C LEU A 33 1.45 9.55 1.72
N ASP A 34 1.04 9.77 0.46
CA ASP A 34 -0.32 10.15 0.10
C ASP A 34 -1.30 9.03 0.46
N TYR A 35 -0.94 7.77 0.20
CA TYR A 35 -1.77 6.63 0.61
C TYR A 35 -1.90 6.51 2.13
N ILE A 36 -0.82 6.74 2.88
CA ILE A 36 -0.86 6.74 4.35
C ILE A 36 -1.78 7.85 4.86
N GLU A 37 -1.73 9.04 4.24
CA GLU A 37 -2.58 10.17 4.58
C GLU A 37 -4.07 9.83 4.32
N GLU A 38 -4.40 9.27 3.16
CA GLU A 38 -5.76 8.83 2.82
C GLU A 38 -6.31 7.83 3.84
N VAL A 39 -5.55 6.79 4.16
CA VAL A 39 -5.95 5.78 5.16
C VAL A 39 -6.16 6.41 6.54
N ASN A 40 -5.27 7.31 6.95
CA ASN A 40 -5.44 8.01 8.23
C ASN A 40 -6.74 8.83 8.23
N GLN A 41 -7.01 9.58 7.16
CA GLN A 41 -8.23 10.38 7.04
C GLN A 41 -9.49 9.52 7.09
N GLU A 42 -9.52 8.38 6.40
CA GLU A 42 -10.63 7.42 6.48
C GLU A 42 -10.83 6.89 7.89
N VAL A 43 -9.76 6.48 8.56
CA VAL A 43 -9.82 5.95 9.94
C VAL A 43 -10.31 7.02 10.92
N PHE A 44 -9.82 8.25 10.82
CA PHE A 44 -10.24 9.34 11.71
C PHE A 44 -11.68 9.78 11.43
N LYS A 45 -12.09 9.83 10.17
CA LYS A 45 -13.48 10.10 9.78
C LYS A 45 -14.43 9.02 10.32
N ASN A 46 -14.10 7.74 10.13
CA ASN A 46 -14.89 6.64 10.66
C ASN A 46 -14.96 6.64 12.20
N ASN A 47 -13.88 7.01 12.90
CA ASN A 47 -13.89 7.11 14.37
C ASN A 47 -14.66 8.32 14.91
N SER A 48 -14.84 9.38 14.12
CA SER A 48 -15.63 10.56 14.52
C SER A 48 -17.12 10.43 14.17
N GLU A 49 -17.50 9.37 13.45
CA GLU A 49 -18.88 8.97 13.17
C GLU A 49 -19.46 7.99 14.22
N PHE A 50 -18.68 7.62 15.25
CA PHE A 50 -19.10 6.90 16.46
C PHE A 50 -19.20 7.84 17.67
#